data_AF-A0A023FV12-F1
#
_entry.id   AF-A0A023FV12-F1
#
_cell.length_a   1.000
_cell.length_b   1.000
_cell.length_c   1.000
_cell.angle_alpha   90.00
_cell.angle_beta   90.00
_cell.angle_gamma   90.00
#
_symmetry.space_group_name_H-M   'P 1'
#
loop_
_entity.id
_entity.type
_entity.pdbx_description
1 polymer ?
#
loop_
_entity_poly.entity_id
_entity_poly.type
_entity_poly.pdbx_seq_one_letter_code
_entity_poly.pdbx_strand_id
1 'polypeptide(L)'
;MANPKYADLPGIAYEQPDVYETEDLPESDQVVSDVGVDQSESVNTLSVSVTDAYDKFKGCSVDASTVDFTEGISRQPKKGYHVTSGEWEMAGDKEPENLQQKYQRLQFEVRELLNEVQSIKETAQKGDQGSVAEPAYLLQQAELIQKMLLDLDLERVLGAPTLQTLSDPQAALHRTLVAQLERLRAGPPPATSDV
;
A
#
# COMPACT_ATOMS: atom_id res chain seq x y z
N MET A 1 -6.08 67.17 -37.50
CA MET A 1 -6.08 68.64 -37.34
C MET A 1 -5.55 68.94 -35.94
N ALA A 2 -4.51 69.77 -35.81
CA ALA A 2 -3.91 70.08 -34.52
C ALA A 2 -4.88 70.91 -33.65
N ASN A 3 -5.06 70.51 -32.39
CA ASN A 3 -5.94 71.23 -31.48
C ASN A 3 -5.37 72.64 -31.21
N PRO A 4 -6.17 73.72 -31.38
CA PRO A 4 -5.68 75.09 -31.30
C PRO A 4 -5.17 75.47 -29.90
N LYS A 5 -5.59 74.71 -28.87
CA LYS A 5 -5.11 74.88 -27.49
C LYS A 5 -3.64 74.49 -27.30
N TYR A 6 -3.10 73.63 -28.18
CA TYR A 6 -1.76 73.08 -28.04
C TYR A 6 -0.78 73.49 -29.15
N ALA A 7 -1.26 74.17 -30.19
CA ALA A 7 -0.53 74.46 -31.42
C ALA A 7 0.79 75.25 -31.24
N ASP A 8 0.85 76.16 -30.27
CA ASP A 8 2.01 77.05 -30.04
C ASP A 8 2.95 76.56 -28.93
N LEU A 9 2.70 75.39 -28.35
CA LEU A 9 3.51 74.84 -27.25
C LEU A 9 4.72 74.06 -27.80
N PRO A 10 5.96 74.41 -27.38
CA PRO A 10 7.14 73.65 -27.78
C PRO A 10 7.16 72.27 -27.09
N GLY A 11 7.60 71.24 -27.81
CA GLY A 11 7.79 69.88 -27.27
C GLY A 11 6.55 68.97 -27.31
N ILE A 12 5.47 69.36 -27.99
CA ILE A 12 4.30 68.51 -28.22
C ILE A 12 4.51 67.64 -29.48
N ALA A 13 4.31 66.33 -29.36
CA ALA A 13 4.40 65.39 -30.48
C ALA A 13 3.08 65.37 -31.26
N TYR A 14 3.09 65.89 -32.50
CA TYR A 14 1.89 65.99 -33.34
C TYR A 14 1.69 64.79 -34.29
N GLU A 15 2.76 64.04 -34.57
CA GLU A 15 2.76 62.94 -35.55
C GLU A 15 2.81 61.55 -34.88
N GLN A 16 2.62 61.49 -33.57
CA GLN A 16 2.56 60.24 -32.84
C GLN A 16 1.10 59.85 -32.61
N PRO A 17 0.78 58.54 -32.68
CA PRO A 17 -0.55 58.08 -32.30
C PRO A 17 -0.79 58.36 -30.82
N ASP A 18 -2.00 58.83 -30.49
CA ASP A 18 -2.40 59.10 -29.11
C ASP A 18 -2.50 57.81 -28.27
N VAL A 19 -2.71 56.66 -28.93
CA VAL A 19 -2.87 55.35 -28.30
C VAL A 19 -1.94 54.33 -28.98
N TYR A 20 -1.17 53.62 -28.17
CA TYR A 20 -0.36 52.48 -28.59
C TYR A 20 -1.00 51.22 -28.03
N GLU A 21 -1.78 50.53 -28.86
CA GLU A 21 -2.40 49.26 -28.53
C GLU A 21 -1.91 48.15 -29.47
N THR A 22 -2.00 46.91 -28.99
CA THR A 22 -1.72 45.72 -29.81
C THR A 22 -2.88 45.47 -30.76
N GLU A 23 -2.62 44.86 -31.92
CA GLU A 23 -3.69 44.43 -32.82
C GLU A 23 -4.62 43.45 -32.10
N ASP A 24 -5.92 43.77 -32.06
CA ASP A 24 -6.91 43.00 -31.33
C ASP A 24 -7.27 41.73 -32.14
N LEU A 25 -6.68 40.60 -31.74
CA LEU A 25 -6.97 39.29 -32.32
C LEU A 25 -8.30 38.76 -31.76
N PRO A 26 -9.15 38.12 -32.60
CA PRO A 26 -10.41 37.55 -32.12
C PRO A 26 -10.15 36.48 -31.04
N GLU A 27 -11.02 36.38 -30.05
CA GLU A 27 -10.87 35.46 -28.89
C GLU A 27 -10.65 34.00 -29.32
N SER A 28 -11.15 33.59 -30.49
CA SER A 28 -10.94 32.26 -31.07
C SER A 28 -9.48 31.95 -31.41
N ASP A 29 -8.70 32.97 -31.76
CA ASP A 29 -7.30 32.84 -32.17
C ASP A 29 -6.34 32.98 -30.97
N GLN A 30 -6.88 33.31 -29.78
CA GLN A 30 -6.15 33.37 -28.50
C GLN A 30 -6.14 32.01 -27.77
N VAL A 31 -6.84 31.00 -28.30
CA VAL A 31 -6.84 29.65 -27.73
C VAL A 31 -5.48 29.00 -27.97
N VAL A 32 -4.62 29.03 -26.95
CA VAL A 32 -3.44 28.17 -26.87
C VAL A 32 -3.93 26.74 -26.63
N SER A 33 -4.26 26.03 -27.71
CA SER A 33 -4.82 24.67 -27.63
C SER A 33 -3.82 23.62 -27.17
N ASP A 34 -2.53 23.94 -27.17
CA ASP A 34 -1.49 23.03 -26.67
C ASP A 34 -1.04 23.49 -25.29
N VAL A 35 -1.75 23.04 -24.26
CA VAL A 35 -1.08 22.70 -23.01
C VAL A 35 -0.18 21.52 -23.36
N GLY A 36 1.02 21.82 -23.85
CA GLY A 36 2.01 20.82 -24.24
C GLY A 36 2.27 19.90 -23.06
N VAL A 37 1.69 18.71 -23.11
CA VAL A 37 2.03 17.64 -22.18
C VAL A 37 3.53 17.44 -22.30
N ASP A 38 4.25 17.46 -21.18
CA ASP A 38 5.70 17.33 -21.16
C ASP A 38 6.10 16.03 -21.88
N GLN A 39 6.67 16.16 -23.08
CA GLN A 39 7.16 15.04 -23.91
C GLN A 39 8.64 14.74 -23.63
N SER A 40 9.19 15.28 -22.53
CA SER A 40 10.57 14.99 -22.13
C SER A 40 10.79 13.49 -21.97
N GLU A 41 11.94 13.00 -22.44
CA GLU A 41 12.36 11.59 -22.29
C GLU A 41 12.45 11.12 -20.83
N SER A 42 12.54 12.06 -19.89
CA SER A 42 12.56 11.83 -18.44
C SER A 42 11.17 11.55 -17.84
N VAL A 43 10.08 11.79 -18.58
CA VAL A 43 8.70 11.66 -18.09
C VAL A 43 7.98 10.56 -18.86
N ASN A 44 7.49 9.55 -18.15
CA ASN A 44 6.67 8.50 -18.73
C ASN A 44 5.18 8.84 -18.58
N THR A 45 4.47 8.98 -19.70
CA THR A 45 3.03 9.25 -19.70
C THR A 45 2.25 7.94 -19.72
N LEU A 46 1.51 7.67 -18.65
CA LEU A 46 0.71 6.46 -18.50
C LEU A 46 -0.74 6.74 -18.89
N SER A 47 -1.29 5.96 -19.82
CA SER A 47 -2.72 5.99 -20.14
C SER A 47 -3.49 5.19 -19.07
N VAL A 48 -4.38 5.86 -18.35
CA VAL A 48 -5.20 5.25 -17.30
C VAL A 48 -6.55 4.83 -17.90
N SER A 49 -6.80 3.52 -17.91
CA SER A 49 -8.11 2.95 -18.24
C SER A 49 -8.96 2.80 -16.98
N VAL A 50 -10.16 3.41 -16.98
CA VAL A 50 -11.07 3.40 -15.83
C VAL A 50 -11.63 1.99 -15.57
N THR A 51 -11.90 1.23 -16.64
CA THR A 51 -12.43 -0.14 -16.53
C THR A 51 -11.40 -1.05 -15.88
N ASP A 52 -10.15 -0.98 -16.33
CA ASP A 52 -9.08 -1.84 -15.85
C ASP A 52 -8.69 -1.48 -14.41
N ALA A 53 -8.74 -0.18 -14.07
CA ALA A 53 -8.54 0.27 -12.70
C ALA A 53 -9.65 -0.26 -11.77
N TYR A 54 -10.92 -0.20 -12.21
CA TYR A 54 -12.03 -0.73 -11.42
C TYR A 54 -11.87 -2.23 -11.15
N ASP A 55 -11.56 -3.02 -12.18
CA ASP A 55 -11.40 -4.47 -12.02
C ASP A 55 -10.24 -4.83 -11.09
N LYS A 56 -9.16 -4.04 -11.08
CA LYS A 56 -8.01 -4.24 -10.16
C LYS A 56 -8.37 -4.05 -8.69
N PHE A 57 -9.20 -3.06 -8.38
CA PHE A 57 -9.57 -2.73 -7.00
C PHE A 57 -10.92 -3.33 -6.57
N LYS A 58 -11.60 -4.04 -7.48
CA LYS A 58 -12.88 -4.67 -7.20
C LYS A 58 -12.72 -5.75 -6.13
N GLY A 59 -13.39 -5.55 -5.00
CA GLY A 59 -13.31 -6.47 -3.85
C GLY A 59 -12.28 -6.07 -2.80
N CYS A 60 -11.44 -5.06 -3.06
CA CYS A 60 -10.63 -4.44 -2.01
C CYS A 60 -11.52 -3.52 -1.15
N SER A 61 -11.49 -3.70 0.17
CA SER A 61 -12.19 -2.84 1.14
C SER A 61 -11.17 -2.22 2.08
N VAL A 62 -11.44 -0.99 2.53
CA VAL A 62 -10.61 -0.26 3.48
C VAL A 62 -11.40 -0.05 4.77
N ASP A 63 -10.84 -0.44 5.91
CA ASP A 63 -11.43 -0.12 7.21
C ASP A 63 -10.99 1.28 7.69
N ALA A 64 -11.96 2.07 8.13
CA ALA A 64 -11.78 3.42 8.62
C ALA A 64 -11.99 3.53 10.15
N SER A 65 -12.30 2.43 10.84
CA SER A 65 -12.71 2.43 12.24
C SER A 65 -11.66 2.98 13.21
N THR A 66 -10.37 2.77 12.91
CA THR A 66 -9.24 3.14 13.80
C THR A 66 -8.38 4.29 13.27
N VAL A 67 -8.86 5.00 12.24
CA VAL A 67 -8.06 6.02 11.53
C VAL A 67 -8.14 7.37 12.26
N ASP A 68 -7.00 7.98 12.55
CA ASP A 68 -6.90 9.32 13.14
C ASP A 68 -5.86 10.18 12.41
N PHE A 69 -6.32 11.24 11.72
CA PHE A 69 -5.48 12.20 11.01
C PHE A 69 -5.20 13.49 11.80
N THR A 70 -5.69 13.60 13.03
CA THR A 70 -5.51 14.82 13.81
C THR A 70 -4.08 14.94 14.33
N GLU A 71 -3.53 16.15 14.45
CA GLU A 71 -2.15 16.36 14.93
C GLU A 71 -1.94 16.15 16.45
N GLY A 72 -2.98 15.74 17.18
CA GLY A 72 -2.89 15.52 18.63
C GLY A 72 -1.82 14.49 19.03
N ILE A 73 -1.13 14.73 20.14
CA ILE A 73 -0.16 13.77 20.69
C ILE A 73 -0.93 12.62 21.35
N SER A 74 -0.67 11.39 20.92
CA SER A 74 -1.33 10.16 21.37
C SER A 74 -0.30 9.16 21.87
N ARG A 75 -0.72 8.24 22.76
CA ARG A 75 0.15 7.18 23.28
C ARG A 75 0.51 6.13 22.23
N GLN A 76 -0.34 5.96 21.22
CA GLN A 76 -0.10 5.14 20.04
C GLN A 76 0.19 6.04 18.84
N PRO A 77 1.11 5.67 17.92
CA PRO A 77 1.31 6.43 16.71
C PRO A 77 -0.01 6.50 15.95
N LYS A 78 -0.38 7.70 15.51
CA LYS A 78 -1.59 7.88 14.72
C LYS A 78 -1.40 7.23 13.37
N LYS A 79 -2.18 6.18 13.13
CA LYS A 79 -2.13 5.42 11.89
C LYS A 79 -3.24 5.93 10.98
N GLY A 80 -2.88 6.22 9.73
CA GLY A 80 -3.84 6.43 8.65
C GLY A 80 -4.56 5.13 8.32
N TYR A 81 -5.10 5.04 7.10
CA TYR A 81 -5.62 3.76 6.59
C TYR A 81 -4.51 2.71 6.59
N HIS A 82 -4.62 1.73 7.49
CA HIS A 82 -3.62 0.68 7.65
C HIS A 82 -4.13 -0.59 6.97
N VAL A 83 -3.40 -1.06 5.96
CA VAL A 83 -3.72 -2.27 5.19
C VAL A 83 -3.30 -3.54 5.95
N THR A 84 -2.83 -3.43 7.18
CA THR A 84 -2.16 -4.54 7.90
C THR A 84 -3.10 -5.46 8.66
N SER A 85 -4.38 -5.12 8.82
CA SER A 85 -5.34 -6.00 9.50
C SER A 85 -5.88 -7.04 8.51
N GLY A 86 -5.17 -8.16 8.36
CA GLY A 86 -5.60 -9.31 7.57
C GLY A 86 -4.84 -10.59 7.93
N GLU A 87 -5.33 -11.73 7.44
CA GLU A 87 -4.77 -13.07 7.73
C GLU A 87 -3.31 -13.30 7.26
N TRP A 88 -2.74 -12.33 6.52
CA TRP A 88 -1.41 -12.36 5.92
C TRP A 88 -0.51 -11.23 6.43
N GLU A 89 -0.64 -10.84 7.69
CA GLU A 89 0.23 -9.84 8.31
C GLU A 89 1.67 -10.37 8.46
N MET A 90 2.65 -9.64 7.92
CA MET A 90 4.07 -9.81 8.25
C MET A 90 4.47 -8.65 9.15
N ALA A 91 5.12 -8.95 10.28
CA ALA A 91 5.63 -7.91 11.19
C ALA A 91 6.66 -7.04 10.45
N GLY A 92 6.62 -5.73 10.69
CA GLY A 92 7.59 -4.82 10.09
C GLY A 92 9.01 -5.03 10.62
N ASP A 93 10.01 -4.55 9.88
CA ASP A 93 11.41 -4.56 10.31
C ASP A 93 11.53 -3.89 11.69
N LYS A 94 11.75 -4.70 12.73
CA LYS A 94 11.93 -4.37 14.17
C LYS A 94 10.70 -4.48 15.08
N GLU A 95 9.55 -4.93 14.60
CA GLU A 95 8.43 -5.29 15.47
C GLU A 95 8.53 -6.75 15.94
N PRO A 96 8.08 -7.09 17.16
CA PRO A 96 8.08 -8.47 17.64
C PRO A 96 7.06 -9.31 16.87
N GLU A 97 7.53 -10.32 16.15
CA GLU A 97 6.70 -11.27 15.40
C GLU A 97 5.86 -12.17 16.31
N ASN A 98 4.59 -12.37 15.95
CA ASN A 98 3.78 -13.47 16.48
C ASN A 98 4.21 -14.82 15.84
N LEU A 99 3.99 -15.95 16.52
CA LEU A 99 4.25 -17.30 16.01
C LEU A 99 3.63 -17.57 14.65
N GLN A 100 2.38 -17.13 14.43
CA GLN A 100 1.71 -17.28 13.14
C GLN A 100 2.40 -16.45 12.04
N GLN A 101 2.73 -15.20 12.34
CA GLN A 101 3.43 -14.30 11.40
C GLN A 101 4.84 -14.85 11.07
N LYS A 102 5.56 -15.36 12.08
CA LYS A 102 6.86 -15.99 11.91
C LYS A 102 6.79 -17.24 11.01
N TYR A 103 5.77 -18.06 11.19
CA TYR A 103 5.53 -19.22 10.33
C TYR A 103 5.27 -18.82 8.88
N GLN A 104 4.44 -17.79 8.66
CA GLN A 104 4.16 -17.26 7.31
C GLN A 104 5.42 -16.66 6.67
N ARG A 105 6.22 -15.90 7.42
CA ARG A 105 7.51 -15.38 6.94
C ARG A 105 8.45 -16.50 6.53
N LEU A 106 8.61 -17.54 7.36
CA LEU A 106 9.44 -18.69 7.02
C LEU A 106 8.94 -19.42 5.77
N GLN A 107 7.62 -19.56 5.58
CA GLN A 107 7.08 -20.14 4.35
C GLN A 107 7.45 -19.33 3.11
N PHE A 108 7.42 -18.00 3.24
CA PHE A 108 7.79 -17.09 2.17
C PHE A 108 9.29 -17.15 1.86
N GLU A 109 10.14 -17.01 2.88
CA GLU A 109 11.61 -17.04 2.72
C GLU A 109 12.10 -18.36 2.11
N VAL A 110 11.53 -19.50 2.51
CA VAL A 110 11.88 -20.81 1.91
C VAL A 110 11.45 -20.88 0.44
N ARG A 111 10.31 -20.30 0.09
CA ARG A 111 9.84 -20.25 -1.31
C ARG A 111 10.71 -19.31 -2.15
N GLU A 112 11.11 -18.18 -1.61
CA GLU A 112 12.05 -17.24 -2.24
C GLU A 112 13.40 -17.92 -2.50
N LEU A 113 13.96 -18.59 -1.49
CA LEU A 113 15.20 -19.36 -1.63
C LEU A 113 15.10 -20.44 -2.73
N LEU A 114 13.98 -21.15 -2.82
CA LEU A 114 13.75 -22.14 -3.89
C LEU A 114 13.78 -21.49 -5.27
N ASN A 115 13.12 -20.33 -5.43
CA ASN A 115 13.09 -19.60 -6.70
C ASN A 115 14.49 -19.08 -7.08
N GLU A 116 15.25 -18.56 -6.12
CA GLU A 116 16.62 -18.09 -6.35
C GLU A 116 17.53 -19.23 -6.79
N VAL A 117 17.53 -20.36 -6.08
CA VAL A 117 18.35 -21.54 -6.44
C VAL A 117 17.96 -22.08 -7.81
N GLN A 118 16.67 -22.07 -8.14
CA GLN A 118 16.19 -22.47 -9.47
C GLN A 118 16.65 -21.50 -10.57
N SER A 119 16.65 -20.18 -10.30
CA SER A 119 17.18 -19.18 -11.23
C SER A 119 18.70 -19.33 -11.44
N ILE A 120 19.46 -19.66 -10.39
CA ILE A 120 20.90 -19.95 -10.46
C ILE A 120 21.16 -21.21 -11.30
N LYS A 121 20.33 -22.25 -11.14
CA LYS A 121 20.41 -23.46 -11.96
C LYS A 121 20.15 -23.16 -13.45
N GLU A 122 19.14 -22.35 -13.77
CA GLU A 122 18.79 -21.99 -15.15
C GLU A 122 19.86 -21.10 -15.81
N THR A 123 20.47 -20.19 -15.06
CA THR A 123 21.57 -19.34 -15.55
C THR A 123 22.86 -20.14 -15.74
N ALA A 124 23.18 -21.07 -14.83
CA ALA A 124 24.31 -21.99 -14.97
C ALA A 124 24.16 -22.96 -16.16
N GLN A 125 22.94 -23.33 -16.54
CA GLN A 125 22.69 -24.14 -17.75
C GLN A 125 22.92 -23.37 -19.06
N LYS A 126 22.87 -22.03 -19.03
CA LYS A 126 23.05 -21.16 -20.20
C LYS A 126 24.49 -20.67 -20.39
N GLY A 127 25.35 -20.77 -19.37
CA GLY A 127 26.76 -20.37 -19.41
C GLY A 127 27.71 -21.54 -19.19
N ASP A 128 28.62 -21.78 -20.13
CA ASP A 128 29.65 -22.82 -20.07
C ASP A 128 30.79 -22.50 -19.06
N GLN A 129 30.45 -22.39 -17.77
CA GLN A 129 31.46 -22.40 -16.70
C GLN A 129 31.16 -23.51 -15.71
N GLY A 130 32.13 -24.43 -15.63
CA GLY A 130 32.01 -25.70 -14.98
C GLY A 130 31.90 -25.66 -13.47
N SER A 131 31.48 -26.82 -12.96
CA SER A 131 31.37 -27.21 -11.55
C SER A 131 30.21 -26.57 -10.78
N VAL A 132 29.01 -27.16 -10.88
CA VAL A 132 28.05 -27.04 -9.78
C VAL A 132 27.23 -28.33 -9.61
N ALA A 133 27.80 -29.30 -8.90
CA ALA A 133 27.04 -30.40 -8.27
C ALA A 133 26.26 -29.93 -7.01
N GLU A 134 26.35 -28.64 -6.68
CA GLU A 134 25.88 -28.04 -5.42
C GLU A 134 24.44 -27.46 -5.44
N PRO A 135 23.88 -26.88 -6.54
CA PRO A 135 22.58 -26.22 -6.51
C PRO A 135 21.43 -27.23 -6.53
N ALA A 136 21.65 -28.41 -7.13
CA ALA A 136 20.68 -29.50 -7.10
C ALA A 136 20.51 -30.06 -5.69
N TYR A 137 21.60 -30.15 -4.92
CA TYR A 137 21.57 -30.59 -3.53
C TYR A 137 20.90 -29.54 -2.63
N LEU A 138 21.21 -28.25 -2.81
CA LEU A 138 20.55 -27.16 -2.10
C LEU A 138 19.04 -27.10 -2.39
N LEU A 139 18.64 -27.33 -3.64
CA LEU A 139 17.23 -27.39 -4.03
C LEU A 139 16.51 -28.55 -3.33
N GLN A 140 17.13 -29.73 -3.29
CA GLN A 140 16.58 -30.89 -2.57
C GLN A 140 16.46 -30.65 -1.05
N GLN A 141 17.43 -29.94 -0.45
CA GLN A 141 17.36 -29.56 0.96
C GLN A 141 16.26 -28.51 1.23
N ALA A 142 16.14 -27.50 0.37
CA ALA A 142 15.10 -26.47 0.49
C ALA A 142 13.68 -27.06 0.33
N GLU A 143 13.49 -28.02 -0.59
CA GLU A 143 12.24 -28.78 -0.74
C GLU A 143 11.91 -29.61 0.53
N LEU A 144 12.92 -30.19 1.18
CA LEU A 144 12.73 -30.92 2.43
C LEU A 144 12.29 -29.99 3.56
N ILE A 145 12.92 -28.81 3.69
CA ILE A 145 12.52 -27.78 4.66
C ILE A 145 11.08 -27.32 4.39
N GLN A 146 10.70 -27.10 3.13
CA GLN A 146 9.34 -26.75 2.76
C GLN A 146 8.32 -27.81 3.22
N LYS A 147 8.62 -29.10 3.00
CA LYS A 147 7.77 -30.20 3.48
C LYS A 147 7.63 -30.21 5.00
N MET A 148 8.75 -30.08 5.72
CA MET A 148 8.73 -29.99 7.18
C MET A 148 7.89 -28.81 7.68
N LEU A 149 7.95 -27.68 6.99
CA LEU A 149 7.18 -26.49 7.33
C LEU A 149 5.68 -26.67 7.04
N LEU A 150 5.31 -27.36 5.97
CA LEU A 150 3.91 -27.72 5.68
C LEU A 150 3.36 -28.74 6.70
N ASP A 151 4.19 -29.68 7.15
CA ASP A 151 3.80 -30.66 8.18
C ASP A 151 3.62 -30.03 9.57
N LEU A 152 4.30 -28.90 9.83
CA LEU A 152 4.05 -27.96 10.92
C LEU A 152 2.74 -27.18 10.67
N ASP A 153 1.65 -27.91 10.50
CA ASP A 153 0.31 -27.35 10.43
C ASP A 153 -0.06 -26.77 11.81
N LEU A 154 0.07 -25.44 11.93
CA LEU A 154 -0.20 -24.72 13.18
C LEU A 154 -1.64 -24.91 13.64
N GLU A 155 -2.59 -25.11 12.72
CA GLU A 155 -4.01 -25.31 13.08
C GLU A 155 -4.20 -26.68 13.73
N ARG A 156 -3.54 -27.71 13.20
CA ARG A 156 -3.55 -29.05 13.80
C ARG A 156 -2.88 -29.10 15.17
N VAL A 157 -1.80 -28.34 15.37
CA VAL A 157 -0.99 -28.40 16.60
C VAL A 157 -1.55 -27.52 17.71
N LEU A 158 -1.98 -26.29 17.39
CA LEU A 158 -2.48 -25.33 18.38
C LEU A 158 -4.00 -25.39 18.50
N GLY A 159 -4.71 -25.63 17.39
CA GLY A 159 -6.16 -25.54 17.28
C GLY A 159 -6.62 -24.18 16.75
N ALA A 160 -7.75 -24.19 16.04
CA ALA A 160 -8.41 -23.00 15.51
C ALA A 160 -8.65 -21.86 16.55
N PRO A 161 -9.10 -22.11 17.81
CA PRO A 161 -9.40 -21.01 18.72
C PRO A 161 -8.16 -20.25 19.20
N THR A 162 -7.05 -20.95 19.41
CA THR A 162 -5.76 -20.33 19.76
C THR A 162 -5.14 -19.60 18.59
N LEU A 163 -5.27 -20.11 17.36
CA LEU A 163 -4.83 -19.39 16.17
C LEU A 163 -5.59 -18.08 15.98
N GLN A 164 -6.92 -18.09 16.13
CA GLN A 164 -7.72 -16.86 16.08
C GLN A 164 -7.33 -15.84 17.15
N THR A 165 -6.87 -16.32 18.31
CA THR A 165 -6.38 -15.47 19.39
C THR A 165 -5.00 -14.88 19.08
N LEU A 166 -4.16 -15.62 18.36
CA LEU A 166 -2.86 -15.15 17.91
C LEU A 166 -3.02 -14.15 16.75
N SER A 167 -3.91 -14.40 15.79
CA SER A 167 -4.14 -13.47 14.67
C SER A 167 -4.75 -12.15 15.10
N ASP A 168 -5.67 -12.16 16.09
CA ASP A 168 -6.27 -10.95 16.62
C ASP A 168 -6.46 -11.03 18.14
N PRO A 169 -5.42 -10.62 18.92
CA PRO A 169 -5.50 -10.65 20.37
C PRO A 169 -6.58 -9.70 20.91
N GLN A 170 -6.90 -8.63 20.19
CA GLN A 170 -7.84 -7.61 20.66
C GLN A 170 -9.30 -8.06 20.50
N ALA A 171 -9.65 -8.68 19.37
CA ALA A 171 -10.97 -9.30 19.19
C ALA A 171 -11.17 -10.49 20.12
N ALA A 172 -10.13 -11.28 20.41
CA ALA A 172 -10.21 -12.36 21.40
C ALA A 172 -10.52 -11.83 22.81
N LEU A 173 -9.86 -10.73 23.22
CA LEU A 173 -10.17 -10.04 24.47
C LEU A 173 -11.59 -9.48 24.49
N HIS A 174 -12.06 -8.89 23.39
CA HIS A 174 -13.44 -8.40 23.30
C HIS A 174 -14.46 -9.53 23.47
N ARG A 175 -14.28 -10.66 22.77
CA ARG A 175 -15.15 -11.84 22.90
C ARG A 175 -15.17 -12.39 24.32
N THR A 176 -14.00 -12.48 24.98
CA THR A 176 -13.93 -12.96 26.36
C THR A 176 -14.63 -12.00 27.33
N LEU A 177 -14.47 -10.69 27.15
CA LEU A 177 -15.16 -9.67 27.95
C LEU A 177 -16.69 -9.77 27.79
N VAL A 178 -17.18 -9.87 26.55
CA VAL A 178 -18.61 -10.03 26.27
C VAL A 178 -19.15 -11.32 26.91
N ALA A 179 -18.45 -12.44 26.77
CA ALA A 179 -18.85 -13.69 27.39
C ALA A 179 -18.86 -13.62 28.93
N GLN A 180 -17.93 -12.87 29.53
CA GLN A 180 -17.93 -12.62 30.97
C GLN A 180 -19.12 -11.75 31.40
N LEU A 181 -19.45 -10.71 30.63
CA LEU A 181 -20.64 -9.87 30.89
C LEU A 181 -21.93 -10.66 30.75
N GLU A 182 -22.04 -11.55 29.77
CA GLU A 182 -23.19 -12.45 29.61
C GLU A 182 -23.32 -13.43 30.77
N ARG A 183 -22.21 -13.99 31.27
CA ARG A 183 -22.22 -14.84 32.48
C ARG A 183 -22.66 -14.08 33.72
N LEU A 184 -22.21 -12.83 33.89
CA LEU A 184 -22.63 -11.98 34.99
C LEU A 184 -24.11 -11.58 34.86
N ARG A 185 -24.59 -11.39 33.63
CA ARG A 185 -26.00 -11.12 33.32
C ARG A 185 -26.90 -12.33 33.59
N ALA A 186 -26.42 -13.55 33.35
CA ALA A 186 -27.18 -14.79 33.56
C ALA A 186 -27.37 -15.16 35.05
N GLY A 187 -26.68 -14.48 35.97
CA GLY A 187 -26.72 -14.76 37.41
C GLY A 187 -25.91 -16.03 37.79
N PRO A 188 -25.50 -16.18 39.06
CA PRO A 188 -24.77 -17.36 39.50
C PRO A 188 -25.64 -18.62 39.31
N PRO A 189 -25.06 -19.77 38.92
CA PRO A 189 -25.80 -21.02 38.86
C PRO A 189 -26.41 -21.32 40.23
N PRO A 190 -27.62 -21.90 40.30
CA PRO A 190 -28.25 -22.22 41.57
C PRO A 190 -27.31 -23.12 42.38
N ALA A 191 -27.01 -22.71 43.62
CA ALA A 191 -26.24 -23.53 44.54
C ALA A 191 -26.93 -24.89 44.67
N THR A 192 -26.26 -25.94 44.20
CA THR A 192 -26.66 -27.31 44.50
C THR A 192 -26.51 -27.47 46.01
N SER A 193 -27.63 -27.41 46.72
CA SER A 193 -27.72 -27.84 48.10
C SER A 193 -27.58 -29.37 48.11
N ASP A 194 -26.36 -29.86 48.28
CA ASP A 194 -26.12 -31.23 48.68
C ASP A 194 -26.66 -31.41 50.11
N VAL A 195 -27.77 -32.13 50.23
CA VAL A 195 -28.24 -32.82 51.44
C VAL A 195 -28.56 -34.25 51.05
#